data_AF-A0A2D5JMS6-F1
#
_entry.id   AF-A0A2D5JMS6-F1
#
_cell.length_a   1.000
_cell.length_b   1.000
_cell.length_c   1.000
_cell.angle_alpha   90.00
_cell.angle_beta   90.00
_cell.angle_gamma   90.00
#
_symmetry.space_group_name_H-M   'P 1'
#
loop_
_entity.id
_entity.type
_entity.pdbx_description
1 polymer ?
#
loop_
_entity_poly.entity_id
_entity_poly.type
_entity_poly.pdbx_seq_one_letter_code
_entity_poly.pdbx_strand_id
1 'polypeptide(L)' 'MTTLFINIKELIQVRDKSVEKVSGKDMSILPTIKNAFMMIEDEIIINFGPMEKLGNTKA' A
#
# COMPACT_ATOMS: atom_id res chain seq x y z
N MET A 1 4.47 18.68 1.59
CA MET A 1 5.71 17.94 1.28
C MET A 1 5.35 16.54 0.79
N THR A 2 5.81 16.19 -0.41
CA THR A 2 5.51 14.90 -1.05
C THR A 2 6.70 13.96 -0.89
N THR A 3 6.47 12.73 -0.43
CA THR A 3 7.48 11.69 -0.25
C THR A 3 7.05 10.41 -0.98
N LEU A 4 7.97 9.84 -1.74
CA LEU A 4 7.76 8.59 -2.47
C LEU A 4 8.71 7.52 -1.94
N PHE A 5 8.14 6.45 -1.41
CA PHE A 5 8.85 5.23 -1.03
C PHE A 5 8.76 4.23 -2.19
N ILE A 6 9.90 3.70 -2.62
CA ILE A 6 10.02 2.70 -3.70
C ILE A 6 10.83 1.51 -3.22
N ASN A 7 10.76 0.41 -3.97
CA ASN A 7 11.49 -0.84 -3.69
C ASN A 7 11.21 -1.41 -2.29
N ILE A 8 9.97 -1.24 -1.81
CA ILE A 8 9.52 -1.85 -0.56
C ILE A 8 9.45 -3.35 -0.81
N LYS A 9 10.27 -4.14 -0.10
CA LYS A 9 10.31 -5.60 -0.26
C LYS A 9 8.91 -6.21 -0.10
N GLU A 10 8.21 -5.81 0.95
CA GLU A 10 6.84 -6.24 1.22
C GLU A 10 6.08 -5.16 2.00
N LEU A 11 4.97 -4.68 1.44
CA LEU A 11 4.03 -3.78 2.09
C LEU A 11 2.90 -4.62 2.70
N ILE A 12 2.73 -4.56 4.02
CA ILE A 12 1.78 -5.39 4.76
C ILE A 12 0.50 -4.63 5.12
N GLN A 13 -0.54 -5.36 5.52
CA GLN A 13 -1.83 -4.81 5.98
C GLN A 13 -2.57 -3.98 4.93
N VAL A 14 -2.35 -4.29 3.66
CA VAL A 14 -3.04 -3.61 2.57
C VAL A 14 -4.46 -4.15 2.46
N ARG A 15 -5.48 -3.34 2.78
CA ARG A 15 -6.89 -3.75 2.82
C ARG A 15 -7.80 -2.76 2.11
N ASP A 16 -8.93 -3.27 1.64
CA ASP A 16 -10.01 -2.46 1.09
C ASP A 16 -10.70 -1.64 2.21
N LYS A 17 -11.17 -0.43 1.87
CA LYS A 17 -11.82 0.48 2.83
C LYS A 17 -13.12 -0.09 3.41
N SER A 18 -13.73 -1.07 2.75
CA SER A 18 -14.94 -1.76 3.23
C SER A 18 -14.71 -2.60 4.50
N VAL A 19 -13.47 -2.93 4.86
CA VAL A 19 -13.16 -3.71 6.06
C VAL A 19 -12.95 -2.79 7.25
N GLU A 20 -14.01 -2.56 8.03
CA GLU A 20 -13.97 -1.65 9.19
C GLU A 20 -13.29 -2.24 10.43
N LYS A 21 -13.32 -3.56 10.59
CA LYS A 21 -12.76 -4.24 11.76
C LYS A 21 -12.21 -5.63 11.41
N VAL A 22 -11.13 -5.99 12.09
CA VAL A 22 -10.48 -7.30 12.02
C VAL A 22 -10.23 -7.79 13.44
N SER A 23 -10.58 -9.02 13.76
CA SER A 23 -10.36 -9.56 15.11
C SER A 23 -10.25 -11.08 15.13
N GLY A 24 -9.54 -11.62 16.13
CA GLY A 24 -9.42 -13.07 16.33
C GLY A 24 -8.72 -13.76 15.17
N LYS A 25 -9.33 -14.84 14.64
CA LYS A 25 -8.75 -15.65 13.56
C LYS A 25 -8.49 -14.84 12.28
N ASP A 26 -9.27 -13.79 12.03
CA ASP A 26 -9.12 -12.98 10.82
C ASP A 26 -7.88 -12.07 10.87
N MET A 27 -7.27 -11.89 12.06
CA MET A 27 -5.98 -11.19 12.21
C MET A 27 -4.81 -12.03 11.69
N SER A 28 -4.98 -13.35 11.58
CA SER A 28 -3.96 -14.23 10.98
C SER A 28 -3.83 -14.02 9.47
N ILE A 29 -4.84 -13.42 8.84
CA ILE A 29 -4.80 -13.07 7.42
C ILE A 29 -4.11 -11.71 7.28
N LEU A 30 -2.85 -11.72 6.84
CA LEU A 30 -2.08 -10.50 6.60
C LEU A 30 -1.96 -10.29 5.09
N PRO A 31 -2.84 -9.48 4.47
CA PRO A 31 -2.70 -9.16 3.05
C PRO A 31 -1.47 -8.30 2.82
N THR A 32 -0.68 -8.63 1.80
CA THR A 32 0.57 -7.95 1.49
C THR A 32 0.73 -7.69 -0.01
N ILE A 33 1.56 -6.71 -0.36
CA ILE A 33 2.03 -6.44 -1.72
C ILE A 33 3.55 -6.59 -1.71
N LYS A 34 4.06 -7.51 -2.53
CA LYS A 34 5.51 -7.68 -2.73
C LYS A 34 6.02 -6.67 -3.75
N ASN A 35 7.25 -6.19 -3.56
CA ASN A 35 7.89 -5.20 -4.43
C ASN A 35 6.99 -3.98 -4.70
N ALA A 36 6.75 -3.18 -3.66
CA ALA A 36 5.73 -2.13 -3.63
C ALA A 36 6.31 -0.70 -3.63
N PHE A 37 5.43 0.26 -3.87
CA PHE A 37 5.64 1.70 -3.65
C PHE A 37 4.56 2.26 -2.72
N MET A 38 4.85 3.40 -2.10
CA MET A 38 3.90 4.19 -1.32
C MET A 38 4.20 5.68 -1.48
N MET A 39 3.17 6.48 -1.75
CA MET A 39 3.26 7.93 -1.92
C MET A 39 2.49 8.61 -0.80
N ILE A 40 3.17 9.55 -0.13
CA ILE A 40 2.64 10.35 0.96
C ILE A 40 2.72 11.82 0.59
N GLU A 41 1.66 12.56 0.86
CA GLU A 41 1.59 14.02 0.74
C GLU A 41 1.04 14.58 2.04
N ASP A 42 1.80 15.48 2.68
CA ASP A 42 1.39 16.14 3.93
C ASP A 42 0.90 15.15 5.00
N GLU A 43 1.69 14.10 5.21
CA GLU A 43 1.43 13.01 6.17
C GLU A 43 0.26 12.07 5.81
N ILE A 44 -0.37 12.27 4.65
CA ILE A 44 -1.48 11.45 4.15
C ILE A 44 -0.98 10.51 3.06
N ILE A 45 -1.31 9.22 3.17
CA ILE A 45 -1.07 8.25 2.09
C ILE A 45 -2.06 8.54 0.95
N ILE A 46 -1.53 8.99 -0.19
CA ILE A 46 -2.35 9.31 -1.36
C ILE A 46 -2.40 8.17 -2.38
N ASN A 47 -1.38 7.30 -2.42
CA ASN A 47 -1.35 6.15 -3.31
C ASN A 47 -0.36 5.07 -2.82
N PHE A 48 -0.63 3.81 -3.14
CA PHE A 48 0.28 2.69 -2.92
C PHE A 48 -0.04 1.57 -3.90
N GLY A 49 0.94 0.71 -4.16
CA GLY A 49 0.72 -0.42 -5.05
C GLY A 49 1.98 -1.19 -5.39
N PRO A 50 1.88 -2.20 -6.27
CA PRO A 50 3.05 -2.87 -6.81
C PRO A 50 3.87 -1.89 -7.66
N MET A 51 5.20 -2.03 -7.61
CA MET A 51 6.15 -1.21 -8.39
C MET A 51 5.85 -1.22 -9.89
N GLU A 52 5.31 -2.32 -10.42
CA GLU A 52 4.91 -2.43 -11.83
C GLU A 52 3.82 -1.43 -12.25
N LYS A 53 3.05 -0.91 -11.30
CA LYS A 53 2.04 0.13 -11.55
C LYS A 53 2.60 1.56 -11.39
N LEU A 54 3.80 1.70 -10.81
CA LEU A 54 4.48 2.99 -10.66
C LEU A 54 5.06 3.39 -12.03
N GLY A 55 4.43 4.36 -12.69
CA GLY A 55 4.85 4.84 -14.02
C GLY A 55 3.91 4.46 -15.19
N ASN A 56 2.79 3.78 -14.93
CA ASN A 56 1.78 3.49 -15.97
C ASN A 56 0.80 4.64 -16.26
N THR A 57 1.15 5.87 -15.88
CA THR A 57 0.57 7.06 -16.50
C THR A 57 1.23 7.21 -17.87
N LYS A 58 0.59 6.61 -18.89
CA LYS A 58 0.85 7.00 -20.29
C LYS A 58 0.79 8.53 -20.35
N ALA A 59 1.84 9.14 -20.90
CA ALA A 59 1.78 10.49 -21.44
C ALA A 59 0.75 10.54 -22.59
#